data_AF-A0A2J7QHX3-F1
#
_entry.id   AF-A0A2J7QHX3-F1
#
_cell.length_a   1.000
_cell.length_b   1.000
_cell.length_c   1.000
_cell.angle_alpha   90.00
_cell.angle_beta   90.00
_cell.angle_gamma   90.00
#
_symmetry.space_group_name_H-M   'P 1'
#
loop_
_entity.id
_entity.type
_entity.pdbx_description
1 polymer ?
#
loop_
_entity_poly.entity_id
_entity_poly.type
_entity_poly.pdbx_seq_one_letter_code
_entity_poly.pdbx_strand_id
1 'polypeptide(L)'
;MEHGVFPMKPSSSEVQEPPPLFLQNIAMFIELGQISALGNMSGSNTTTLYFHQHFPTSNNVLNRYQMETFISHMKKYGSEVGLEFNLINEKRFPPASLQNFLAASSDIPGVLLADHGSQYVNRYYHSIMDDGQELNYKYQNGSELSTNSVQKLIANLSYTLAQTIYCLINSTGRCDEPKVPEPDADAQLVDELLHCYLDTMDCPVFRAAANKPSLDSKRASLYVGVNGWSNPIARLTGLTLALLINQTVNRTKEKCHDDDSDRVFKYIWMGSSSIDSDSSGFCIKTTMNFSLAVSPAFYDIPDYDWASGRYSTWTESVWREMTVRMFLKPSRSHENLTFSLGVVVLSLSFLIVYFANSRSHILFGNTLVTSSC
;
A
#
# COMPACT_ATOMS: atom_id res chain seq x y z
N MET A 1 -14.59 -6.35 -10.60
CA MET A 1 -15.97 -6.86 -10.70
C MET A 1 -15.94 -8.05 -11.64
N GLU A 2 -15.85 -9.27 -11.11
CA GLU A 2 -15.99 -10.46 -11.96
C GLU A 2 -17.37 -10.43 -12.61
N HIS A 3 -17.44 -10.39 -13.94
CA HIS A 3 -18.70 -10.40 -14.68
C HIS A 3 -19.71 -9.28 -14.29
N GLY A 4 -19.22 -8.13 -13.82
CA GLY A 4 -20.07 -6.98 -13.47
C GLY A 4 -20.75 -7.06 -12.09
N VAL A 5 -20.39 -8.04 -11.26
CA VAL A 5 -20.90 -8.20 -9.89
C VAL A 5 -19.75 -8.11 -8.88
N PHE A 6 -19.97 -7.45 -7.75
CA PHE A 6 -19.02 -7.38 -6.63
C PHE A 6 -19.73 -7.51 -5.27
N PRO A 7 -19.13 -8.11 -4.24
CA PRO A 7 -17.83 -8.79 -4.25
C PRO A 7 -17.90 -10.18 -4.91
N MET A 8 -19.07 -10.82 -4.93
CA MET A 8 -19.26 -12.15 -5.50
C MET A 8 -20.71 -12.36 -5.99
N LYS A 9 -20.93 -13.38 -6.82
CA LYS A 9 -22.28 -13.79 -7.21
C LYS A 9 -22.98 -14.45 -6.01
N PRO A 10 -24.26 -14.11 -5.73
CA PRO A 10 -25.00 -14.72 -4.64
C PRO A 10 -25.07 -16.25 -4.76
N SER A 11 -24.82 -16.96 -3.67
CA SER A 11 -25.02 -18.40 -3.58
C SER A 11 -26.52 -18.74 -3.45
N SER A 12 -26.92 -19.92 -3.94
CA SER A 12 -28.27 -20.46 -3.71
C SER A 12 -28.46 -21.10 -2.33
N SER A 13 -27.45 -21.02 -1.46
CA SER A 13 -27.46 -21.59 -0.11
C SER A 13 -27.97 -20.59 0.93
N GLU A 14 -28.37 -21.05 2.13
CA GLU A 14 -28.77 -20.20 3.26
C GLU A 14 -27.59 -19.47 3.93
N VAL A 15 -26.61 -19.02 3.14
CA VAL A 15 -25.45 -18.27 3.63
C VAL A 15 -25.78 -16.78 3.57
N GLN A 16 -25.52 -16.05 4.66
CA GLN A 16 -25.63 -14.60 4.65
C GLN A 16 -24.47 -14.01 3.84
N GLU A 17 -24.79 -13.23 2.82
CA GLU A 17 -23.80 -12.67 1.89
C GLU A 17 -24.01 -11.16 1.74
N PRO A 18 -22.92 -10.38 1.50
CA PRO A 18 -23.06 -8.97 1.22
C PRO A 18 -23.87 -8.77 -0.07
N PRO A 19 -24.71 -7.72 -0.15
CA PRO A 19 -25.51 -7.48 -1.34
C PRO A 19 -24.61 -7.26 -2.55
N PRO A 20 -24.94 -7.84 -3.73
CA PRO A 20 -24.17 -7.61 -4.94
C PRO A 20 -24.26 -6.15 -5.35
N LEU A 21 -23.10 -5.53 -5.56
CA LEU A 21 -22.92 -4.18 -6.07
C LEU A 21 -22.64 -4.23 -7.57
N PHE A 22 -23.40 -3.41 -8.31
CA PHE A 22 -23.27 -3.17 -9.74
C PHE A 22 -22.92 -1.69 -9.97
N LEU A 23 -22.43 -1.36 -11.17
CA LEU A 23 -22.12 0.04 -11.54
C LEU A 23 -23.31 0.98 -11.35
N GLN A 24 -24.53 0.51 -11.64
CA GLN A 24 -25.76 1.27 -11.47
C GLN A 24 -26.12 1.58 -10.00
N ASN A 25 -25.51 0.90 -9.03
CA ASN A 25 -25.69 1.19 -7.61
C ASN A 25 -24.78 2.33 -7.13
N ILE A 26 -23.80 2.75 -7.94
CA ILE A 26 -22.91 3.85 -7.59
C ILE A 26 -23.66 5.17 -7.79
N ALA A 27 -24.17 5.72 -6.69
CA ALA A 27 -24.83 7.02 -6.69
C ALA A 27 -23.83 8.17 -6.89
N MET A 28 -22.63 8.05 -6.34
CA MET A 28 -21.55 9.02 -6.49
C MET A 28 -20.19 8.35 -6.28
N PHE A 29 -19.17 8.80 -7.03
CA PHE A 29 -17.79 8.35 -6.88
C PHE A 29 -16.91 9.49 -6.38
N ILE A 30 -16.28 9.33 -5.21
CA ILE A 30 -15.37 10.32 -4.64
C ILE A 30 -13.98 9.70 -4.59
N GLU A 31 -13.02 10.33 -5.26
CA GLU A 31 -11.62 9.92 -5.25
C GLU A 31 -10.74 11.00 -4.65
N LEU A 32 -9.70 10.57 -3.93
CA LEU A 32 -8.67 11.42 -3.37
C LEU A 32 -7.36 11.13 -4.11
N GLY A 33 -6.68 12.15 -4.63
CA GLY A 33 -5.42 11.95 -5.35
C GLY A 33 -4.47 13.12 -5.20
N GLN A 34 -3.24 12.83 -4.77
CA GLN A 34 -2.21 13.84 -4.44
C GLN A 34 -2.77 14.89 -3.46
N ILE A 35 -2.75 14.56 -2.18
CA ILE A 35 -3.14 15.49 -1.10
C ILE A 35 -1.91 15.63 -0.22
N SER A 36 -0.88 16.25 -0.79
CA SER A 36 0.43 16.38 -0.15
C SER A 36 0.90 17.82 -0.08
N ALA A 37 0.34 18.71 -0.91
CA ALA A 37 0.61 20.13 -0.77
C ALA A 37 0.02 20.65 0.55
N LEU A 38 0.92 20.93 1.50
CA LEU A 38 0.71 22.04 2.42
C LEU A 38 0.61 23.29 1.56
N GLY A 39 -0.62 23.61 1.14
CA GLY A 39 -0.96 24.79 0.35
C GLY A 39 -0.77 26.09 1.12
N ASN A 40 0.32 26.23 1.88
CA ASN A 40 0.79 27.50 2.36
C ASN A 40 1.32 28.28 1.16
N MET A 41 0.40 28.88 0.40
CA MET A 41 0.70 30.16 -0.22
C MET A 41 1.19 31.06 0.91
N SER A 42 2.45 31.48 0.82
CA SER A 42 3.09 32.34 1.82
C SER A 42 2.16 33.51 2.16
N GLY A 43 1.59 33.51 3.38
CA GLY A 43 0.69 34.56 3.87
C GLY A 43 -0.81 34.24 3.95
N SER A 44 -1.28 33.05 3.56
CA SER A 44 -2.66 32.61 3.82
C SER A 44 -2.72 31.50 4.88
N ASN A 45 -3.68 31.58 5.80
CA ASN A 45 -4.00 30.52 6.75
C ASN A 45 -4.92 29.44 6.14
N THR A 46 -5.29 29.57 4.87
CA THR A 46 -6.21 28.65 4.19
C THR A 46 -5.48 27.75 3.19
N THR A 47 -5.81 26.46 3.21
CA THR A 47 -5.31 25.49 2.22
C THR A 47 -6.35 25.30 1.12
N THR A 48 -5.96 25.55 -0.12
CA THR A 48 -6.83 25.37 -1.28
C THR A 48 -6.66 23.99 -1.91
N LEU A 49 -7.77 23.28 -2.10
CA LEU A 49 -7.86 22.04 -2.86
C LEU A 49 -8.74 22.24 -4.10
N TYR A 50 -8.64 21.30 -5.04
CA TYR A 50 -9.28 21.37 -6.34
C TYR A 50 -10.21 20.18 -6.57
N PHE A 51 -11.43 20.49 -7.00
CA PHE A 51 -12.37 19.51 -7.50
C PHE A 51 -12.22 19.36 -9.01
N HIS A 52 -11.78 18.18 -9.42
CA HIS A 52 -11.87 17.70 -10.79
C HIS A 52 -13.17 16.92 -10.91
N GLN A 53 -14.17 17.50 -11.58
CA GLN A 53 -15.52 16.96 -11.64
C GLN A 53 -15.81 16.34 -13.00
N HIS A 54 -16.51 15.20 -12.99
CA HIS A 54 -17.15 14.63 -14.16
C HIS A 54 -18.67 14.69 -13.97
N PHE A 55 -19.34 15.39 -14.88
CA PHE A 55 -20.80 15.38 -14.94
C PHE A 55 -21.29 14.24 -15.84
N PRO A 56 -22.33 13.50 -15.42
CA PRO A 56 -22.99 12.50 -16.26
C PRO A 56 -23.37 13.03 -17.64
N THR A 57 -23.19 12.20 -18.68
CA THR A 57 -23.60 12.53 -20.05
C THR A 57 -25.12 12.65 -20.14
N SER A 58 -25.84 11.76 -19.47
CA SER A 58 -27.27 11.92 -19.24
C SER A 58 -27.49 13.18 -18.40
N ASN A 59 -28.35 14.09 -18.86
CA ASN A 59 -28.71 15.31 -18.13
C ASN A 59 -29.64 14.98 -16.93
N ASN A 60 -29.29 13.95 -16.17
CA ASN A 60 -30.06 13.45 -15.04
C ASN A 60 -29.99 14.47 -13.90
N VAL A 61 -31.15 15.08 -13.64
CA VAL A 61 -31.32 16.14 -12.64
C VAL A 61 -30.91 15.67 -11.24
N LEU A 62 -31.16 14.40 -10.91
CA LEU A 62 -30.83 13.85 -9.58
C LEU A 62 -29.32 13.76 -9.37
N ASN A 63 -28.58 13.27 -10.36
CA ASN A 63 -27.12 13.13 -10.26
C ASN A 63 -26.44 14.51 -10.17
N ARG A 64 -26.93 15.50 -10.93
CA ARG A 64 -26.44 16.88 -10.84
C ARG A 64 -26.71 17.46 -9.45
N TYR A 65 -27.95 17.32 -8.95
CA TYR A 65 -28.32 17.82 -7.63
C TYR A 65 -27.47 17.21 -6.50
N GLN A 66 -27.20 15.90 -6.56
CA GLN A 66 -26.32 15.23 -5.60
C GLN A 66 -24.89 15.80 -5.64
N MET A 67 -24.31 15.99 -6.83
CA MET A 67 -22.97 16.57 -6.99
C MET A 67 -22.89 18.01 -6.49
N GLU A 68 -23.86 18.84 -6.83
CA GLU A 68 -23.95 20.23 -6.35
C GLU A 68 -24.10 20.29 -4.82
N THR A 69 -24.90 19.38 -4.26
CA THR A 69 -25.08 19.26 -2.79
C THR A 69 -23.78 18.83 -2.12
N PHE A 70 -23.07 17.85 -2.68
CA PHE A 70 -21.76 17.42 -2.18
C PHE A 70 -20.75 18.58 -2.17
N ILE A 71 -20.59 19.29 -3.30
CA ILE A 71 -19.67 20.42 -3.42
C ILE A 71 -20.05 21.53 -2.44
N SER A 72 -21.35 21.82 -2.28
CA SER A 72 -21.85 22.81 -1.33
C SER A 72 -21.50 22.46 0.12
N HIS A 73 -21.73 21.21 0.54
CA HIS A 73 -21.38 20.73 1.87
C HIS A 73 -19.88 20.73 2.12
N MET A 74 -19.06 20.27 1.15
CA MET A 74 -17.60 20.33 1.26
C MET A 74 -17.12 21.76 1.48
N LYS A 75 -17.63 22.73 0.69
CA LYS A 75 -17.27 24.14 0.85
C LYS A 75 -17.69 24.71 2.20
N LYS A 76 -18.89 24.36 2.68
CA LYS A 76 -19.39 24.78 3.99
C LYS A 76 -18.48 24.26 5.10
N TYR A 77 -18.34 22.94 5.23
CA TYR A 77 -17.61 22.33 6.34
C TYR A 77 -16.10 22.54 6.24
N GLY A 78 -15.55 22.63 5.03
CA GLY A 78 -14.14 22.96 4.85
C GLY A 78 -13.79 24.35 5.36
N SER A 79 -14.67 25.33 5.12
CA SER A 79 -14.43 26.71 5.58
C SER A 79 -14.33 26.83 7.11
N GLU A 80 -15.00 25.94 7.85
CA GLU A 80 -14.95 25.88 9.31
C GLU A 80 -13.56 25.44 9.83
N VAL A 81 -12.79 24.72 9.01
CA VAL A 81 -11.47 24.16 9.34
C VAL A 81 -10.34 24.70 8.45
N GLY A 82 -10.57 25.83 7.78
CA GLY A 82 -9.55 26.53 6.98
C GLY A 82 -9.23 25.87 5.63
N LEU A 83 -10.15 25.06 5.09
CA LEU A 83 -10.05 24.47 3.75
C LEU A 83 -10.92 25.23 2.75
N GLU A 84 -10.33 25.54 1.61
CA GLU A 84 -11.02 26.14 0.47
C GLU A 84 -11.02 25.16 -0.71
N PHE A 85 -12.10 25.17 -1.49
CA PHE A 85 -12.24 24.28 -2.64
C PHE A 85 -12.58 25.03 -3.92
N ASN A 86 -11.70 24.90 -4.90
CA ASN A 86 -11.86 25.46 -6.24
C ASN A 86 -12.36 24.40 -7.22
N LEU A 87 -13.24 24.81 -8.13
CA LEU A 87 -13.77 23.94 -9.18
C LEU A 87 -12.91 24.07 -10.43
N ILE A 88 -12.43 22.94 -10.94
CA ILE A 88 -11.75 22.86 -12.22
C ILE A 88 -12.78 22.47 -13.28
N ASN A 89 -13.00 23.38 -14.23
CA ASN A 89 -13.89 23.18 -15.38
C ASN A 89 -13.12 22.78 -16.64
N GLU A 90 -12.04 22.02 -16.48
CA GLU A 90 -11.25 21.52 -17.60
C GLU A 90 -11.87 20.27 -18.21
N LYS A 91 -11.72 20.10 -19.53
CA LYS A 91 -12.21 18.92 -20.25
C LYS A 91 -11.39 17.65 -20.00
N ARG A 92 -10.18 17.79 -19.44
CA ARG A 92 -9.25 16.67 -19.24
C ARG A 92 -9.24 16.31 -17.77
N PHE A 93 -9.62 15.08 -17.48
CA PHE A 93 -9.62 14.53 -16.13
C PHE A 93 -8.20 14.02 -15.77
N PRO A 94 -7.67 14.26 -14.57
CA PRO A 94 -6.38 13.70 -14.16
C PRO A 94 -6.41 12.17 -14.15
N PRO A 95 -5.26 11.48 -14.26
CA PRO A 95 -5.20 10.03 -14.08
C PRO A 95 -5.76 9.63 -12.71
N ALA A 96 -6.82 8.83 -12.71
CA ALA A 96 -7.55 8.44 -11.50
C ALA A 96 -8.33 7.15 -11.75
N SER A 97 -8.61 6.39 -10.69
CA SER A 97 -9.41 5.17 -10.74
C SER A 97 -10.79 5.43 -11.34
N LEU A 98 -11.39 6.58 -11.05
CA LEU A 98 -12.66 7.06 -11.59
C LEU A 98 -12.69 6.98 -13.13
N GLN A 99 -11.59 7.23 -13.84
CA GLN A 99 -11.58 7.14 -15.30
C GLN A 99 -11.96 5.74 -15.81
N ASN A 100 -11.57 4.68 -15.09
CA ASN A 100 -11.95 3.31 -15.45
C ASN A 100 -13.45 3.06 -15.23
N PHE A 101 -14.04 3.64 -14.18
CA PHE A 101 -15.49 3.57 -13.95
C PHE A 101 -16.25 4.36 -15.03
N LEU A 102 -15.76 5.54 -15.41
CA LEU A 102 -16.36 6.37 -16.46
C LEU A 102 -16.27 5.74 -17.85
N ALA A 103 -15.20 4.99 -18.12
CA ALA A 103 -15.07 4.21 -19.36
C ALA A 103 -16.12 3.09 -19.47
N ALA A 104 -16.57 2.54 -18.33
CA ALA A 104 -17.62 1.53 -18.29
C ALA A 104 -19.03 2.14 -18.22
N SER A 105 -19.20 3.29 -17.54
CA SER A 105 -20.44 4.03 -17.45
C SER A 105 -20.18 5.53 -17.32
N SER A 106 -20.46 6.28 -18.38
CA SER A 106 -20.27 7.74 -18.40
C SER A 106 -21.27 8.51 -17.53
N ASP A 107 -22.26 7.83 -16.96
CA ASP A 107 -23.34 8.41 -16.18
C ASP A 107 -23.08 8.44 -14.66
N ILE A 108 -21.95 7.89 -14.22
CA ILE A 108 -21.54 7.94 -12.82
C ILE A 108 -21.11 9.37 -12.48
N PRO A 109 -21.79 10.08 -11.57
CA PRO A 109 -21.32 11.38 -11.12
C PRO A 109 -20.09 11.16 -10.23
N GLY A 110 -19.00 11.83 -10.57
CA GLY A 110 -17.73 11.61 -9.89
C GLY A 110 -16.91 12.87 -9.69
N VAL A 111 -16.15 12.88 -8.61
CA VAL A 111 -15.24 13.97 -8.25
C VAL A 111 -13.92 13.39 -7.77
N LEU A 112 -12.83 13.93 -8.31
CA LEU A 112 -11.49 13.75 -7.79
C LEU A 112 -11.12 15.02 -7.03
N LEU A 113 -10.81 14.86 -5.74
CA LEU A 113 -10.24 15.91 -4.91
C LEU A 113 -8.72 15.79 -4.91
N ALA A 114 -8.06 16.88 -5.27
CA ALA A 114 -6.60 16.93 -5.40
C ALA A 114 -6.03 18.28 -4.95
N ASP A 115 -4.72 18.31 -4.70
CA ASP A 115 -3.97 19.52 -4.36
C ASP A 115 -3.54 20.37 -5.57
N HIS A 116 -3.84 19.91 -6.78
CA HIS A 116 -3.44 20.56 -8.02
C HIS A 116 -4.62 20.88 -8.94
N GLY A 117 -4.53 22.01 -9.64
CA GLY A 117 -5.46 22.39 -10.71
C GLY A 117 -5.10 21.76 -12.06
N SER A 118 -3.88 21.96 -12.56
CA SER A 118 -3.46 21.51 -13.89
C SER A 118 -2.20 20.65 -13.92
N GLN A 119 -1.27 20.86 -12.99
CA GLN A 119 0.01 20.13 -12.89
C GLN A 119 0.25 19.72 -11.44
N TYR A 120 0.79 18.53 -11.23
CA TYR A 120 1.10 18.03 -9.89
C TYR A 120 2.00 19.00 -9.12
N VAL A 121 1.68 19.20 -7.84
CA VAL A 121 2.53 19.93 -6.91
C VAL A 121 3.73 19.06 -6.51
N ASN A 122 3.50 17.75 -6.35
CA ASN A 122 4.54 16.77 -6.03
C ASN A 122 5.62 16.73 -7.13
N ARG A 123 6.86 17.06 -6.75
CA ARG A 123 8.02 17.08 -7.66
C ARG A 123 8.64 15.70 -7.87
N TYR A 124 8.33 14.77 -6.97
CA TYR A 124 8.95 13.44 -6.89
C TYR A 124 7.93 12.32 -7.12
N TYR A 125 6.82 12.59 -7.82
CA TYR A 125 5.78 11.61 -8.11
C TYR A 125 6.35 10.22 -8.54
N HIS A 126 6.07 9.19 -7.75
CA HIS A 126 6.55 7.81 -7.93
C HIS A 126 8.09 7.63 -7.92
N SER A 127 8.83 8.53 -7.28
CA SER A 127 10.28 8.46 -7.09
C SER A 127 10.65 7.91 -5.72
N ILE A 128 11.92 7.54 -5.55
CA ILE A 128 12.50 7.18 -4.25
C ILE A 128 12.51 8.35 -3.25
N MET A 129 12.42 9.59 -3.75
CA MET A 129 12.36 10.83 -2.98
C MET A 129 10.91 11.26 -2.64
N ASP A 130 9.92 10.46 -3.06
CA ASP A 130 8.51 10.62 -2.64
C ASP A 130 8.37 10.03 -1.23
N ASP A 131 8.81 10.78 -0.22
CA ASP A 131 8.90 10.34 1.16
C ASP A 131 8.38 11.38 2.15
N GLY A 132 8.44 11.06 3.45
CA GLY A 132 7.98 11.96 4.50
C GLY A 132 8.72 13.31 4.56
N GLN A 133 9.94 13.41 4.01
CA GLN A 133 10.68 14.68 3.99
C GLN A 133 10.06 15.66 2.99
N GLU A 134 9.66 15.18 1.81
CA GLU A 134 8.96 16.02 0.82
C GLU A 134 7.63 16.54 1.37
N LEU A 135 6.94 15.74 2.19
CA LEU A 135 5.71 16.13 2.89
C LEU A 135 5.94 17.10 4.06
N ASN A 136 7.20 17.39 4.40
CA ASN A 136 7.60 18.07 5.64
C ASN A 136 6.94 17.43 6.88
N TYR A 137 6.77 16.11 6.84
CA TYR A 137 6.20 15.32 7.93
C TYR A 137 7.21 15.17 9.06
N LYS A 138 6.75 15.38 10.30
CA LYS A 138 7.50 15.16 11.52
C LYS A 138 6.59 14.51 12.54
N TYR A 139 6.92 13.28 12.91
CA TYR A 139 6.20 12.54 13.95
C TYR A 139 6.26 13.29 15.28
N GLN A 140 5.10 13.57 15.88
CA GLN A 140 4.98 14.31 17.14
C GLN A 140 4.79 13.40 18.36
N ASN A 141 4.35 12.15 18.17
CA ASN A 141 4.19 11.16 19.24
C ASN A 141 3.42 11.72 20.45
N GLY A 142 2.24 12.29 20.18
CA GLY A 142 1.38 12.91 21.19
C GLY A 142 1.77 14.33 21.61
N SER A 143 2.86 14.90 21.07
CA SER A 143 3.20 16.32 21.23
C SER A 143 2.24 17.21 20.43
N GLU A 144 2.26 18.52 20.69
CA GLU A 144 1.42 19.49 19.99
C GLU A 144 1.77 19.57 18.49
N LEU A 145 0.74 19.40 17.65
CA LEU A 145 0.86 19.46 16.20
C LEU A 145 0.76 20.90 15.71
N SER A 146 1.67 21.30 14.82
CA SER A 146 1.57 22.61 14.16
C SER A 146 0.27 22.71 13.36
N THR A 147 -0.39 23.87 13.40
CA THR A 147 -1.59 24.17 12.62
C THR A 147 -1.40 23.93 11.12
N ASN A 148 -0.18 24.15 10.62
CA ASN A 148 0.18 24.00 9.20
C ASN A 148 0.88 22.67 8.90
N SER A 149 0.63 21.64 9.72
CA SER A 149 1.18 20.30 9.53
C SER A 149 0.33 19.47 8.57
N VAL A 150 0.94 18.50 7.89
CA VAL A 150 0.23 17.61 6.96
C VAL A 150 -0.78 16.74 7.72
N GLN A 151 -0.48 16.42 8.98
CA GLN A 151 -1.37 15.76 9.91
C GLN A 151 -2.69 16.53 10.08
N LYS A 152 -2.62 17.84 10.33
CA LYS A 152 -3.81 18.69 10.49
C LYS A 152 -4.57 18.87 9.20
N LEU A 153 -3.88 19.01 8.07
CA LEU A 153 -4.52 19.05 6.76
C LEU A 153 -5.35 17.79 6.50
N ILE A 154 -4.77 16.60 6.70
CA ILE A 154 -5.45 15.33 6.49
C ILE A 154 -6.60 15.17 7.48
N ALA A 155 -6.41 15.49 8.77
CA ALA A 155 -7.49 15.43 9.76
C ALA A 155 -8.67 16.35 9.41
N ASN A 156 -8.40 17.60 9.04
CA ASN A 156 -9.40 18.57 8.63
C ASN A 156 -10.15 18.13 7.36
N LEU A 157 -9.43 17.52 6.42
CA LEU A 157 -10.05 16.99 5.21
C LEU A 157 -10.90 15.75 5.51
N SER A 158 -10.42 14.82 6.33
CA SER A 158 -11.18 13.65 6.78
C SER A 158 -12.46 14.06 7.50
N TYR A 159 -12.40 15.07 8.36
CA TYR A 159 -13.57 15.68 8.99
C TYR A 159 -14.55 16.22 7.95
N THR A 160 -14.07 17.06 7.02
CA THR A 160 -14.89 17.69 5.98
C THR A 160 -15.60 16.63 5.11
N LEU A 161 -14.90 15.57 4.73
CA LEU A 161 -15.45 14.45 3.98
C LEU A 161 -16.47 13.66 4.79
N ALA A 162 -16.15 13.31 6.04
CA ALA A 162 -17.04 12.53 6.90
C ALA A 162 -18.36 13.27 7.15
N GLN A 163 -18.29 14.56 7.49
CA GLN A 163 -19.45 15.42 7.70
C GLN A 163 -20.30 15.55 6.42
N THR A 164 -19.63 15.75 5.28
CA THR A 164 -20.31 15.87 3.99
C THR A 164 -21.03 14.58 3.61
N ILE A 165 -20.36 13.43 3.72
CA ILE A 165 -20.92 12.12 3.39
C ILE A 165 -22.07 11.81 4.34
N TYR A 166 -21.91 12.05 5.64
CA TYR A 166 -22.97 11.85 6.64
C TYR A 166 -24.23 12.66 6.29
N CYS A 167 -24.08 13.94 5.96
CA CYS A 167 -25.18 14.79 5.53
C CYS A 167 -25.85 14.31 4.25
N LEU A 168 -25.10 13.75 3.31
CA LEU A 168 -25.65 13.26 2.04
C LEU A 168 -26.45 11.97 2.22
N ILE A 169 -26.04 11.09 3.14
CA ILE A 169 -26.76 9.84 3.40
C ILE A 169 -27.93 10.02 4.36
N ASN A 170 -27.95 11.08 5.20
CA ASN A 170 -29.01 11.30 6.15
C ASN A 170 -30.26 11.91 5.50
N SER A 171 -31.22 11.06 5.14
CA SER A 171 -32.51 11.42 4.52
C SER A 171 -33.38 12.36 5.34
N THR A 172 -33.09 12.53 6.64
CA THR A 172 -33.86 13.43 7.53
C THR A 172 -33.44 14.89 7.42
N GLY A 173 -32.37 15.20 6.67
CA GLY A 173 -31.85 16.55 6.49
C GLY A 173 -31.13 17.13 7.72
N ARG A 174 -31.01 16.35 8.80
CA ARG A 174 -30.26 16.75 9.99
C ARG A 174 -28.78 16.44 9.81
N CYS A 175 -27.97 17.48 9.88
CA CYS A 175 -26.51 17.44 9.78
C CYS A 175 -25.82 17.62 11.14
N ASP A 176 -26.60 17.54 12.23
CA ASP A 176 -26.20 17.98 13.57
C ASP A 176 -25.40 16.92 14.35
N GLU A 177 -25.42 15.68 13.86
CA GLU A 177 -24.45 14.63 14.20
C GLU A 177 -23.68 14.35 12.90
N PRO A 178 -22.39 14.03 12.89
CA PRO A 178 -21.56 13.39 13.90
C PRO A 178 -20.98 14.39 14.90
N LYS A 179 -20.46 13.87 16.01
CA LYS A 179 -19.78 14.61 17.09
C LYS A 179 -18.92 15.77 16.53
N VAL A 180 -18.92 16.89 17.26
CA VAL A 180 -17.93 17.96 17.10
C VAL A 180 -16.54 17.30 17.02
N PRO A 181 -15.71 17.62 16.01
CA PRO A 181 -14.39 17.05 15.91
C PRO A 181 -13.64 17.29 17.21
N GLU A 182 -12.84 16.33 17.63
CA GLU A 182 -11.75 16.58 18.59
C GLU A 182 -10.52 16.79 17.72
N PRO A 183 -10.29 18.01 17.17
CA PRO A 183 -9.40 18.19 16.04
C PRO A 183 -7.98 17.74 16.39
N ASP A 184 -7.61 17.86 17.66
CA ASP A 184 -6.34 17.43 18.21
C ASP A 184 -6.22 15.90 18.33
N ALA A 185 -7.28 15.20 18.76
CA ALA A 185 -7.29 13.75 18.85
C ALA A 185 -7.26 13.11 17.45
N ASP A 186 -8.05 13.65 16.50
CA ASP A 186 -8.07 13.16 15.12
C ASP A 186 -6.72 13.39 14.44
N ALA A 187 -6.08 14.55 14.67
CA ALA A 187 -4.77 14.83 14.13
C ALA A 187 -3.65 13.97 14.77
N GLN A 188 -3.78 13.61 16.04
CA GLN A 188 -2.88 12.64 16.69
C GLN A 188 -3.03 11.24 16.08
N LEU A 189 -4.26 10.80 15.79
CA LEU A 189 -4.47 9.54 15.08
C LEU A 189 -3.82 9.56 13.68
N VAL A 190 -3.96 10.67 12.95
CA VAL A 190 -3.30 10.85 11.66
C VAL A 190 -1.77 10.85 11.82
N ASP A 191 -1.23 11.46 12.87
CA ASP A 191 0.22 11.44 13.16
C ASP A 191 0.74 10.00 13.34
N GLU A 192 0.03 9.19 14.13
CA GLU A 192 0.35 7.77 14.34
C GLU A 192 0.23 6.95 13.04
N LEU A 193 -0.82 7.18 12.25
CA LEU A 193 -0.98 6.52 10.96
C LEU A 193 0.17 6.88 10.01
N LEU A 194 0.48 8.16 9.85
CA LEU A 194 1.57 8.60 8.97
C LEU A 194 2.91 8.03 9.43
N HIS A 195 3.16 7.93 10.73
CA HIS A 195 4.38 7.31 11.26
C HIS A 195 4.51 5.85 10.78
N CYS A 196 3.41 5.09 10.84
CA CYS A 196 3.35 3.71 10.37
C CYS A 196 3.63 3.56 8.86
N TYR A 197 3.15 4.49 8.03
CA TYR A 197 3.28 4.42 6.57
C TYR A 197 4.59 5.01 6.05
N LEU A 198 5.09 6.09 6.67
CA LEU A 198 6.22 6.86 6.17
C LEU A 198 7.56 6.47 6.80
N ASP A 199 7.57 6.08 8.08
CA ASP A 199 8.80 5.84 8.83
C ASP A 199 9.08 4.35 9.09
N THR A 200 8.13 3.64 9.69
CA THR A 200 8.35 2.26 10.19
C THR A 200 7.07 1.43 10.22
N MET A 201 7.13 0.15 9.82
CA MET A 201 6.01 -0.76 10.06
C MET A 201 5.87 -1.14 11.53
N ASP A 202 6.93 -1.02 12.34
CA ASP A 202 6.93 -1.33 13.78
C ASP A 202 6.40 -0.17 14.62
N CYS A 203 5.16 0.23 14.35
CA CYS A 203 4.44 1.30 15.05
C CYS A 203 3.30 0.73 15.93
N PRO A 204 2.77 1.50 16.90
CA PRO A 204 1.68 1.04 17.76
C PRO A 204 0.43 0.58 16.99
N VAL A 205 -0.01 1.33 15.98
CA VAL A 205 -1.24 1.02 15.23
C VAL A 205 -1.11 -0.30 14.45
N PHE A 206 -0.01 -0.51 13.72
CA PHE A 206 0.20 -1.75 12.98
C PHE A 206 0.43 -2.95 13.90
N ARG A 207 1.09 -2.77 15.05
CA ARG A 207 1.22 -3.85 16.05
C ARG A 207 -0.13 -4.27 16.63
N ALA A 208 -0.99 -3.30 16.96
CA ALA A 208 -2.35 -3.57 17.42
C ALA A 208 -3.18 -4.27 16.33
N ALA A 209 -3.17 -3.75 15.11
CA ALA A 209 -3.90 -4.30 13.98
C ALA A 209 -3.43 -5.71 13.57
N ALA A 210 -2.12 -5.96 13.60
CA ALA A 210 -1.53 -7.26 13.26
C ALA A 210 -1.52 -8.25 14.43
N ASN A 211 -1.84 -7.80 15.66
CA ASN A 211 -1.69 -8.54 16.90
C ASN A 211 -0.28 -9.17 17.02
N LYS A 212 0.75 -8.34 16.87
CA LYS A 212 2.16 -8.75 16.95
C LYS A 212 2.95 -7.83 17.89
N PRO A 213 3.87 -8.38 18.71
CA PRO A 213 4.67 -7.57 19.63
C PRO A 213 5.67 -6.66 18.90
N SER A 214 6.12 -7.08 17.72
CA SER A 214 7.00 -6.32 16.84
C SER A 214 6.73 -6.64 15.36
N LEU A 215 7.07 -5.68 14.51
CA LEU A 215 7.08 -5.77 13.05
C LEU A 215 8.46 -5.36 12.51
N ASP A 216 8.62 -5.28 11.18
CA ASP A 216 9.85 -4.79 10.59
C ASP A 216 10.00 -3.28 10.90
N SER A 217 11.20 -2.86 11.29
CA SER A 217 11.50 -1.45 11.58
C SER A 217 11.63 -0.60 10.32
N LYS A 218 11.64 -1.22 9.13
CA LYS A 218 11.63 -0.51 7.85
C LYS A 218 10.21 -0.10 7.47
N ARG A 219 10.08 1.07 6.84
CA ARG A 219 8.85 1.44 6.13
C ARG A 219 8.52 0.42 5.05
N ALA A 220 7.23 0.19 4.83
CA ALA A 220 6.78 -0.69 3.77
C ALA A 220 6.94 -0.03 2.39
N SER A 221 7.24 -0.82 1.36
CA SER A 221 7.07 -0.36 -0.02
C SER A 221 5.59 -0.36 -0.39
N LEU A 222 5.12 0.68 -1.08
CA LEU A 222 3.78 0.74 -1.68
C LEU A 222 3.71 0.03 -3.03
N TYR A 223 4.79 -0.61 -3.47
CA TYR A 223 4.79 -1.44 -4.67
C TYR A 223 3.80 -2.59 -4.51
N VAL A 224 2.98 -2.81 -5.54
CA VAL A 224 1.91 -3.82 -5.52
C VAL A 224 2.45 -5.25 -5.44
N GLY A 225 3.68 -5.47 -5.92
CA GLY A 225 4.29 -6.80 -5.99
C GLY A 225 3.69 -7.68 -7.08
N VAL A 226 4.02 -8.96 -7.03
CA VAL A 226 3.50 -9.99 -7.94
C VAL A 226 2.37 -10.75 -7.27
N ASN A 227 1.31 -11.05 -8.03
CA ASN A 227 0.23 -11.90 -7.55
C ASN A 227 0.77 -13.23 -6.97
N GLY A 228 0.24 -13.66 -5.82
CA GLY A 228 0.70 -14.83 -5.09
C GLY A 228 1.79 -14.56 -4.04
N TRP A 229 2.41 -13.37 -4.03
CA TRP A 229 3.32 -12.95 -2.97
C TRP A 229 2.59 -12.09 -1.93
N SER A 230 2.99 -12.24 -0.66
CA SER A 230 2.42 -11.43 0.43
C SER A 230 2.79 -9.97 0.20
N ASN A 231 1.79 -9.10 0.12
CA ASN A 231 1.95 -7.65 0.18
C ASN A 231 1.71 -7.18 1.62
N PRO A 232 2.76 -6.90 2.42
CA PRO A 232 2.60 -6.58 3.83
C PRO A 232 1.79 -5.31 4.04
N ILE A 233 2.00 -4.28 3.21
CA ILE A 233 1.33 -3.00 3.40
C ILE A 233 -0.16 -3.09 3.09
N ALA A 234 -0.56 -3.77 2.01
CA ALA A 234 -1.97 -3.98 1.70
C ALA A 234 -2.70 -4.71 2.84
N ARG A 235 -2.05 -5.74 3.42
CA ARG A 235 -2.59 -6.46 4.57
C ARG A 235 -2.70 -5.57 5.80
N LEU A 236 -1.65 -4.82 6.14
CA LEU A 236 -1.63 -3.92 7.29
C LEU A 236 -2.68 -2.83 7.14
N THR A 237 -2.81 -2.21 5.96
CA THR A 237 -3.86 -1.22 5.66
C THR A 237 -5.26 -1.79 5.85
N GLY A 238 -5.53 -3.00 5.35
CA GLY A 238 -6.82 -3.66 5.58
C GLY A 238 -7.08 -3.88 7.08
N LEU A 239 -6.11 -4.44 7.81
CA LEU A 239 -6.25 -4.66 9.26
C LEU A 239 -6.41 -3.36 10.04
N THR A 240 -5.72 -2.28 9.66
CA THR A 240 -5.89 -0.95 10.25
C THR A 240 -7.28 -0.40 9.96
N LEU A 241 -7.80 -0.55 8.74
CA LEU A 241 -9.19 -0.18 8.45
C LEU A 241 -10.14 -0.97 9.35
N ALA A 242 -9.97 -2.29 9.43
CA ALA A 242 -10.78 -3.14 10.30
C ALA A 242 -10.72 -2.69 11.77
N LEU A 243 -9.56 -2.24 12.26
CA LEU A 243 -9.38 -1.69 13.60
C LEU A 243 -10.15 -0.36 13.79
N LEU A 244 -10.22 0.50 12.78
CA LEU A 244 -10.89 1.80 12.86
C LEU A 244 -12.42 1.70 12.73
N ILE A 245 -12.94 0.79 11.91
CA ILE A 245 -14.38 0.59 11.68
C ILE A 245 -14.96 -0.58 12.48
N ASN A 246 -14.33 -0.92 13.61
CA ASN A 246 -14.62 -2.14 14.34
C ASN A 246 -15.91 -2.05 15.19
N GLN A 247 -16.51 -3.21 15.46
CA GLN A 247 -17.37 -3.42 16.62
C GLN A 247 -16.74 -4.48 17.52
N THR A 248 -16.41 -4.13 18.76
CA THR A 248 -15.86 -5.09 19.73
C THR A 248 -16.91 -6.12 20.12
N VAL A 249 -16.58 -7.41 20.03
CA VAL A 249 -17.47 -8.51 20.40
C VAL A 249 -16.86 -9.35 21.52
N ASN A 250 -17.71 -9.82 22.43
CA ASN A 250 -17.29 -10.67 23.54
C ASN A 250 -17.11 -12.12 23.07
N ARG A 251 -16.00 -12.40 22.39
CA ARG A 251 -15.55 -13.74 22.00
C ARG A 251 -14.15 -13.99 22.53
N THR A 252 -13.82 -15.25 22.83
CA THR A 252 -12.44 -15.64 23.14
C THR A 252 -11.62 -15.72 21.85
N LYS A 253 -10.28 -15.75 21.97
CA LYS A 253 -9.37 -15.84 20.83
C LYS A 253 -9.67 -17.03 19.93
N GLU A 254 -9.97 -18.18 20.54
CA GLU A 254 -10.24 -19.44 19.84
C GLU A 254 -11.56 -19.36 19.05
N LYS A 255 -12.52 -18.55 19.51
CA LYS A 255 -13.84 -18.36 18.88
C LYS A 255 -13.89 -17.11 17.98
N CYS A 256 -12.78 -16.39 17.84
CA CYS A 256 -12.69 -15.19 17.01
C CYS A 256 -12.22 -15.56 15.61
N HIS A 257 -13.06 -16.30 14.90
CA HIS A 257 -12.87 -16.66 13.50
C HIS A 257 -14.19 -16.49 12.74
N ASP A 258 -14.08 -16.39 11.42
CA ASP A 258 -15.22 -16.29 10.52
C ASP A 258 -16.14 -17.50 10.65
N ASP A 259 -17.44 -17.27 10.47
CA ASP A 259 -18.44 -18.32 10.38
C ASP A 259 -18.71 -18.59 8.89
N ASP A 260 -18.64 -19.85 8.45
CA ASP A 260 -18.89 -20.22 7.06
C ASP A 260 -20.31 -19.84 6.58
N SER A 261 -21.25 -19.65 7.51
CA SER A 261 -22.63 -19.23 7.26
C SER A 261 -22.82 -17.71 7.13
N ASP A 262 -21.82 -16.90 7.49
CA ASP A 262 -21.86 -15.43 7.44
C ASP A 262 -20.63 -14.86 6.72
N ARG A 263 -20.83 -14.50 5.45
CA ARG A 263 -19.82 -13.87 4.60
C ARG A 263 -19.89 -12.35 4.62
N VAL A 264 -20.86 -11.76 5.33
CA VAL A 264 -21.00 -10.31 5.46
C VAL A 264 -19.95 -9.77 6.43
N PHE A 265 -19.79 -10.46 7.56
CA PHE A 265 -18.92 -10.01 8.63
C PHE A 265 -17.66 -10.86 8.74
N LYS A 266 -16.56 -10.19 9.08
CA LYS A 266 -15.28 -10.79 9.40
C LYS A 266 -14.97 -10.64 10.87
N TYR A 267 -14.44 -11.70 11.47
CA TYR A 267 -14.05 -11.72 12.87
C TYR A 267 -12.53 -11.82 12.98
N ILE A 268 -11.92 -10.81 13.58
CA ILE A 268 -10.46 -10.69 13.65
C ILE A 268 -10.04 -10.48 15.10
N TRP A 269 -9.08 -11.28 15.56
CA TRP A 269 -8.47 -11.09 16.87
C TRP A 269 -7.34 -10.07 16.78
N MET A 270 -7.50 -8.92 17.44
CA MET A 270 -6.55 -7.81 17.42
C MET A 270 -5.84 -7.67 18.77
N GLY A 271 -4.68 -7.01 18.75
CA GLY A 271 -3.91 -6.71 19.96
C GLY A 271 -4.50 -5.51 20.71
N SER A 272 -4.46 -5.55 22.04
CA SER A 272 -4.59 -4.34 22.84
C SER A 272 -3.35 -3.47 22.60
N SER A 273 -3.51 -2.14 22.57
CA SER A 273 -2.40 -1.18 22.42
C SER A 273 -1.37 -1.22 23.56
N SER A 274 -1.56 -2.06 24.58
CA SER A 274 -0.60 -2.26 25.67
C SER A 274 0.50 -3.24 25.28
N ILE A 275 1.74 -2.76 25.31
CA ILE A 275 3.00 -3.48 25.01
C ILE A 275 3.29 -4.65 25.98
N ASP A 276 2.59 -4.74 27.11
CA ASP A 276 2.84 -5.77 28.11
C ASP A 276 2.11 -7.07 27.82
N SER A 277 2.93 -8.09 27.62
CA SER A 277 2.59 -9.50 27.44
C SER A 277 1.80 -10.07 28.63
N ASP A 278 0.47 -10.07 28.53
CA ASP A 278 -0.37 -11.27 28.67
C ASP A 278 -1.86 -10.93 28.43
N SER A 279 -2.39 -11.46 27.32
CA SER A 279 -3.81 -11.81 27.13
C SER A 279 -4.93 -10.77 27.31
N SER A 280 -4.83 -9.56 26.77
CA SER A 280 -6.05 -8.76 26.52
C SER A 280 -6.19 -8.31 25.07
N GLY A 281 -5.88 -9.19 24.12
CA GLY A 281 -6.43 -9.02 22.78
C GLY A 281 -7.96 -9.03 22.82
N PHE A 282 -8.59 -8.44 21.81
CA PHE A 282 -10.04 -8.40 21.70
C PHE A 282 -10.48 -8.87 20.32
N CYS A 283 -11.67 -9.47 20.28
CA CYS A 283 -12.29 -9.87 19.03
C CYS A 283 -13.07 -8.70 18.47
N ILE A 284 -12.84 -8.39 17.19
CA ILE A 284 -13.64 -7.43 16.46
C ILE A 284 -14.53 -8.11 15.44
N LYS A 285 -15.68 -7.49 15.19
CA LYS A 285 -16.57 -7.73 14.06
C LYS A 285 -16.42 -6.55 13.10
N THR A 286 -16.12 -6.82 11.83
CA THR A 286 -15.93 -5.79 10.80
C THR A 286 -16.53 -6.20 9.47
N THR A 287 -16.77 -5.25 8.58
CA THR A 287 -17.14 -5.47 7.17
C THR A 287 -15.94 -5.32 6.23
N MET A 288 -14.74 -5.04 6.76
CA MET A 288 -13.51 -4.99 5.98
C MET A 288 -13.26 -6.35 5.33
N ASN A 289 -13.04 -6.34 4.02
CA ASN A 289 -12.71 -7.54 3.26
C ASN A 289 -11.66 -7.23 2.19
N PHE A 290 -10.88 -8.24 1.82
CA PHE A 290 -9.92 -8.15 0.73
C PHE A 290 -10.57 -8.60 -0.58
N SER A 291 -10.24 -7.92 -1.67
CA SER A 291 -10.62 -8.34 -3.02
C SER A 291 -9.37 -8.50 -3.88
N LEU A 292 -9.41 -9.45 -4.82
CA LEU A 292 -8.30 -9.69 -5.72
C LEU A 292 -8.22 -8.55 -6.74
N ALA A 293 -7.07 -7.88 -6.80
CA ALA A 293 -6.78 -6.80 -7.75
C ALA A 293 -5.80 -7.30 -8.81
N VAL A 294 -6.31 -8.08 -9.76
CA VAL A 294 -5.53 -8.61 -10.89
C VAL A 294 -6.22 -8.21 -12.18
N SER A 295 -5.44 -7.96 -13.23
CA SER A 295 -6.00 -7.56 -14.51
C SER A 295 -6.88 -8.68 -15.11
N PRO A 296 -8.10 -8.36 -15.58
CA PRO A 296 -8.99 -9.32 -16.25
C PRO A 296 -8.35 -10.01 -17.47
N ALA A 297 -7.34 -9.38 -18.08
CA ALA A 297 -6.57 -9.94 -19.19
C ALA A 297 -5.97 -11.33 -18.89
N PHE A 298 -5.66 -11.62 -17.62
CA PHE A 298 -4.95 -12.84 -17.25
C PHE A 298 -5.85 -14.01 -16.83
N TYR A 299 -7.07 -13.75 -16.35
CA TYR A 299 -7.91 -14.79 -15.70
C TYR A 299 -9.36 -14.79 -16.17
N ASP A 300 -9.94 -13.64 -16.51
CA ASP A 300 -11.38 -13.52 -16.76
C ASP A 300 -11.75 -13.67 -18.25
N ILE A 301 -10.81 -13.35 -19.14
CA ILE A 301 -11.07 -13.31 -20.59
C ILE A 301 -10.29 -14.44 -21.28
N PRO A 302 -10.95 -15.54 -21.70
CA PRO A 302 -10.30 -16.57 -22.48
C PRO A 302 -9.85 -16.00 -23.83
N ASP A 303 -8.66 -16.41 -24.29
CA ASP A 303 -8.04 -15.97 -25.55
C ASP A 303 -7.96 -14.44 -25.71
N TYR A 304 -7.65 -13.74 -24.60
CA TYR A 304 -7.51 -12.28 -24.60
C TYR A 304 -6.47 -11.81 -25.64
N ASP A 305 -6.87 -10.83 -26.46
CA ASP A 305 -5.97 -10.15 -27.38
C ASP A 305 -5.04 -9.20 -26.61
N TRP A 306 -3.81 -9.65 -26.40
CA TRP A 306 -2.75 -8.92 -25.71
C TRP A 306 -2.36 -7.61 -26.40
N ALA A 307 -2.65 -7.44 -27.69
CA ALA A 307 -2.40 -6.20 -28.44
C ALA A 307 -3.54 -5.18 -28.33
N SER A 308 -4.69 -5.55 -27.76
CA SER A 308 -5.88 -4.70 -27.72
C SER A 308 -5.73 -3.43 -26.88
N GLY A 309 -4.78 -3.40 -25.93
CA GLY A 309 -4.54 -2.27 -25.03
C GLY A 309 -5.69 -1.94 -24.07
N ARG A 310 -6.72 -2.80 -24.00
CA ARG A 310 -7.95 -2.55 -23.21
C ARG A 310 -7.75 -2.76 -21.71
N TYR A 311 -7.01 -3.79 -21.32
CA TYR A 311 -6.72 -4.13 -19.92
C TYR A 311 -5.20 -4.10 -19.69
N SER A 312 -4.81 -3.79 -18.47
CA SER A 312 -3.40 -3.74 -18.06
C SER A 312 -2.73 -5.11 -18.24
N THR A 313 -1.55 -5.15 -18.85
CA THR A 313 -0.79 -6.40 -19.12
C THR A 313 0.59 -6.40 -18.46
N TRP A 314 0.79 -5.56 -17.44
CA TRP A 314 2.05 -5.48 -16.70
C TRP A 314 2.38 -6.83 -16.04
N THR A 315 3.57 -7.33 -16.32
CA THR A 315 4.14 -8.53 -15.69
C THR A 315 5.54 -8.22 -15.18
N GLU A 316 5.95 -8.88 -14.11
CA GLU A 316 7.28 -8.75 -13.53
C GLU A 316 8.12 -9.98 -13.87
N SER A 317 9.35 -9.75 -14.34
CA SER A 317 10.29 -10.84 -14.63
C SER A 317 10.65 -11.58 -13.34
N VAL A 318 10.74 -12.90 -13.39
CA VAL A 318 11.21 -13.70 -12.23
C VAL A 318 12.73 -13.68 -12.18
N TRP A 319 13.30 -13.45 -10.99
CA TRP A 319 14.74 -13.55 -10.72
C TRP A 319 15.02 -14.59 -9.63
N ARG A 320 16.22 -15.22 -9.69
CA ARG A 320 16.65 -16.18 -8.66
C ARG A 320 17.35 -15.47 -7.50
N GLU A 321 18.36 -14.66 -7.81
CA GLU A 321 19.13 -13.90 -6.82
C GLU A 321 19.58 -12.58 -7.43
N MET A 322 19.55 -11.50 -6.63
CA MET A 322 20.07 -10.19 -6.98
C MET A 322 21.16 -9.82 -5.98
N THR A 323 22.42 -9.94 -6.38
CA THR A 323 23.56 -9.63 -5.51
C THR A 323 24.53 -8.69 -6.20
N VAL A 324 25.10 -7.77 -5.43
CA VAL A 324 26.18 -6.88 -5.88
C VAL A 324 27.38 -7.13 -4.98
N ARG A 325 28.55 -7.36 -5.58
CA ARG A 325 29.80 -7.52 -4.86
C ARG A 325 30.91 -6.73 -5.53
N MET A 326 31.80 -6.17 -4.71
CA MET A 326 32.98 -5.45 -5.17
C MET A 326 34.23 -6.28 -4.85
N PHE A 327 35.14 -6.39 -5.81
CA PHE A 327 36.41 -7.09 -5.63
C PHE A 327 37.48 -6.47 -6.53
N LEU A 328 38.74 -6.58 -6.10
CA LEU A 328 39.88 -6.19 -6.92
C LEU A 328 40.18 -7.30 -7.93
N LYS A 329 40.25 -6.93 -9.20
CA LYS A 329 40.64 -7.84 -10.28
C LYS A 329 42.13 -7.66 -10.57
N PRO A 330 42.97 -8.71 -10.53
CA PRO A 330 44.36 -8.62 -10.93
C PRO A 330 44.48 -8.24 -12.41
N SER A 331 45.62 -7.68 -12.80
CA SER A 331 45.89 -7.38 -14.22
C SER A 331 45.99 -8.67 -15.02
N ARG A 332 45.67 -8.61 -16.32
CA ARG A 332 45.72 -9.78 -17.20
C ARG A 332 47.13 -10.39 -17.28
N SER A 333 48.17 -9.55 -17.20
CA SER A 333 49.56 -10.00 -17.16
C SER A 333 49.86 -10.82 -15.90
N HIS A 334 49.31 -10.43 -14.75
CA HIS A 334 49.48 -11.18 -13.52
C HIS A 334 48.74 -12.52 -13.56
N GLU A 335 47.51 -12.55 -14.09
CA GLU A 335 46.76 -13.81 -14.32
C GLU A 335 47.55 -14.78 -15.22
N ASN A 336 48.07 -14.27 -16.35
CA ASN A 336 48.82 -15.08 -17.30
C ASN A 336 50.15 -15.57 -16.72
N LEU A 337 50.85 -14.74 -15.94
CA LEU A 337 52.09 -15.12 -15.27
C LEU A 337 51.84 -16.25 -14.26
N THR A 338 50.82 -16.09 -13.40
CA THR A 338 50.46 -17.09 -12.39
C THR A 338 50.07 -18.42 -13.02
N PHE A 339 49.26 -18.39 -14.09
CA PHE A 339 48.90 -19.60 -14.83
C PHE A 339 50.13 -20.29 -15.44
N SER A 340 50.99 -19.52 -16.12
CA SER A 340 52.19 -20.06 -16.77
C SER A 340 53.17 -20.65 -15.76
N LEU A 341 53.37 -19.99 -14.62
CA LEU A 341 54.21 -20.48 -13.54
C LEU A 341 53.65 -21.79 -12.96
N GLY A 342 52.33 -21.88 -12.77
CA GLY A 342 51.66 -23.09 -12.33
C GLY A 342 51.90 -24.28 -13.27
N VAL A 343 51.80 -24.08 -14.58
CA VAL A 343 52.08 -25.12 -15.59
C VAL A 343 53.54 -25.59 -15.51
N VAL A 344 54.50 -24.65 -15.42
CA VAL A 344 55.93 -24.98 -15.34
C VAL A 344 56.23 -25.81 -14.09
N VAL A 345 55.73 -25.40 -12.93
CA VAL A 345 55.92 -26.13 -11.66
C VAL A 345 55.30 -27.52 -11.73
N LEU A 346 54.12 -27.66 -12.32
CA LEU A 346 53.47 -28.96 -12.52
C LEU A 346 54.30 -29.90 -13.41
N SER A 347 54.78 -29.41 -14.56
CA SER A 347 55.61 -30.20 -15.48
C SER A 347 56.93 -30.63 -14.83
N LEU A 348 57.61 -29.71 -14.13
CA LEU A 348 58.84 -30.03 -13.41
C LEU A 348 58.59 -31.04 -12.28
N SER A 349 57.51 -30.91 -11.53
CA SER A 349 57.11 -31.87 -10.49
C SER A 349 56.92 -33.27 -11.08
N PHE A 350 56.17 -33.40 -12.19
CA PHE A 350 56.00 -34.69 -12.85
C PHE A 350 57.33 -35.29 -13.33
N LEU A 351 58.21 -34.47 -13.92
CA LEU A 351 59.54 -34.93 -14.35
C LEU A 351 60.38 -35.40 -13.17
N ILE A 352 60.47 -34.60 -12.11
CA ILE A 352 61.25 -34.92 -10.91
C ILE A 352 60.71 -36.19 -10.25
N VAL A 353 59.39 -36.31 -10.06
CA VAL A 353 58.75 -37.50 -9.49
C VAL A 353 58.96 -38.71 -10.38
N TYR A 354 58.84 -38.58 -11.70
CA TYR A 354 59.12 -39.66 -12.64
C TYR A 354 60.57 -40.16 -12.53
N PHE A 355 61.53 -39.24 -12.46
CA PHE A 355 62.95 -39.60 -12.29
C PHE A 355 63.25 -40.19 -10.91
N ALA A 356 62.70 -39.62 -9.84
CA ALA A 356 62.86 -40.15 -8.49
C ALA A 356 62.25 -41.55 -8.35
N ASN A 357 61.09 -41.79 -8.96
CA ASN A 357 60.44 -43.09 -8.97
C ASN A 357 61.23 -44.12 -9.81
N SER A 358 61.61 -43.75 -11.04
CA SER A 358 62.38 -44.65 -11.92
C SER A 358 63.78 -44.98 -11.39
N ARG A 359 64.40 -44.09 -10.61
CA ARG A 359 65.71 -44.28 -9.97
C ARG A 359 65.63 -44.54 -8.46
N SER A 360 64.45 -44.86 -7.93
CA SER A 360 64.20 -45.06 -6.50
C SER A 360 65.11 -46.13 -5.87
N HIS A 361 65.38 -47.23 -6.57
CA HIS A 361 66.28 -48.29 -6.13
C HIS A 361 67.74 -47.84 -5.95
N ILE A 362 68.18 -46.77 -6.64
CA ILE A 362 69.52 -46.17 -6.47
C ILE A 362 69.45 -45.10 -5.38
N LEU A 363 68.45 -44.21 -5.46
CA LEU A 363 68.30 -43.07 -4.55
C LEU A 363 68.00 -43.49 -3.10
N PHE A 364 67.31 -44.61 -2.92
CA PHE A 364 66.93 -45.17 -1.61
C PHE A 364 67.49 -46.58 -1.40
N GLY A 365 68.61 -46.92 -2.05
CA GLY A 365 69.21 -48.26 -2.03
C GLY A 365 69.28 -48.88 -0.62
N ASN A 366 69.01 -50.19 -0.57
CA ASN A 366 68.83 -51.04 0.63
C ASN A 366 69.56 -50.59 1.91
N THR A 367 68.96 -49.70 2.69
CA THR A 367 69.04 -49.79 4.16
C THR A 367 68.01 -50.80 4.65
N LEU A 368 68.12 -52.05 4.20
CA LEU A 368 67.70 -53.16 5.04
C LEU A 368 68.80 -53.29 6.09
N VAL A 369 68.49 -52.82 7.29
CA VAL A 369 69.22 -53.13 8.51
C VAL A 369 69.57 -54.61 8.47
N THR A 370 70.85 -54.94 8.35
CA THR A 370 71.34 -56.27 8.66
C THR A 370 71.06 -56.51 10.14
N SER A 371 69.94 -57.16 10.44
CA SER A 371 69.72 -57.80 11.72
C SER A 371 70.75 -58.94 11.81
N SER A 372 71.84 -58.69 12.54
CA SER A 372 72.72 -59.76 12.99
C SER A 372 71.91 -60.71 13.88
N CYS A 373 71.73 -61.95 13.42
CA CYS A 373 71.33 -63.06 14.28
C CYS A 373 72.43 -63.38 15.30
#